data_AF-A0A359M1W0-F1
#
_entry.id   AF-A0A359M1W0-F1
#
_cell.length_a   1.000
_cell.length_b   1.000
_cell.length_c   1.000
_cell.angle_alpha   90.00
_cell.angle_beta   90.00
_cell.angle_gamma   90.00
#
_symmetry.space_group_name_H-M   'P 1'
#
loop_
_entity.id
_entity.type
_entity.pdbx_description
1 polymer ?
#
loop_
_entity_poly.entity_id
_entity_poly.type
_entity_poly.pdbx_seq_one_letter_code
_entity_poly.pdbx_strand_id
1 'polypeptide(L)' 'MLREAFQVVQAALAAADVPYAIGGSWASAVHGEPRQTNDIDIVAAFDTQGLKRFLESLGDDYYYDEETARGGLVLAEAGT' A
#
# COMPACT_ATOMS: atom_id res chain seq x y z
N MET A 1 -8.02 -1.04 -14.70
CA MET A 1 -9.03 -0.46 -13.78
C MET A 1 -8.46 -0.45 -12.37
N LEU A 2 -8.77 0.54 -11.51
CA LEU A 2 -8.24 0.62 -10.12
C LEU A 2 -8.39 -0.67 -9.31
N ARG A 3 -9.49 -1.39 -9.53
CA ARG A 3 -9.75 -2.69 -8.90
C ARG A 3 -8.68 -3.74 -9.23
N GLU A 4 -8.22 -3.80 -10.47
CA GLU A 4 -7.19 -4.75 -10.91
C GLU A 4 -5.84 -4.39 -10.30
N ALA A 5 -5.49 -3.09 -10.33
CA ALA A 5 -4.28 -2.60 -9.67
C ALA A 5 -4.30 -2.92 -8.17
N PHE A 6 -5.45 -2.73 -7.52
CA PHE A 6 -5.62 -3.08 -6.11
C PHE A 6 -5.47 -4.58 -5.84
N GLN A 7 -5.94 -5.44 -6.74
CA GLN A 7 -5.78 -6.89 -6.58
C GLN A 7 -4.31 -7.31 -6.63
N VAL A 8 -3.51 -6.70 -7.52
CA VAL A 8 -2.07 -6.96 -7.59
C VAL A 8 -1.37 -6.48 -6.31
N VAL A 9 -1.66 -5.26 -5.87
CA VAL A 9 -1.07 -4.71 -4.63
C VAL A 9 -1.45 -5.54 -3.40
N GLN A 10 -2.70 -6.01 -3.31
CA GLN A 10 -3.11 -6.91 -2.22
C GLN A 10 -2.37 -8.24 -2.25
N ALA A 11 -2.18 -8.84 -3.43
CA ALA A 11 -1.44 -10.09 -3.57
C ALA A 11 0.03 -9.91 -3.16
N ALA A 12 0.65 -8.78 -3.53
CA ALA A 12 2.00 -8.41 -3.13
C ALA A 12 2.13 -8.25 -1.60
N LEU A 13 1.19 -7.54 -0.96
CA LEU A 13 1.17 -7.36 0.50
C LEU A 13 0.98 -8.70 1.23
N ALA A 14 0.09 -9.55 0.72
CA ALA A 14 -0.14 -10.89 1.28
C ALA A 14 1.11 -11.79 1.14
N ALA A 15 1.79 -11.76 -0.01
CA ALA A 15 3.02 -12.52 -0.22
C ALA A 15 4.18 -12.02 0.66
N ALA A 16 4.18 -10.75 1.04
CA ALA A 16 5.17 -10.16 1.93
C ALA A 16 4.87 -10.38 3.43
N ASP A 17 3.69 -10.94 3.77
CA ASP A 17 3.12 -11.04 5.13
C ASP A 17 3.02 -9.69 5.84
N VAL A 18 2.53 -8.68 5.11
CA VAL A 18 2.46 -7.29 5.59
C VAL A 18 1.01 -6.91 5.90
N PRO A 19 0.67 -6.67 7.19
CA PRO A 19 -0.62 -6.11 7.55
C PRO A 19 -0.81 -4.73 6.94
N TYR A 20 -2.01 -4.45 6.44
CA TYR A 20 -2.34 -3.15 5.85
C TYR A 20 -3.78 -2.72 6.15
N ALA A 21 -4.02 -1.41 6.04
CA ALA A 21 -5.32 -0.79 6.11
C ALA A 21 -5.54 0.11 4.88
N ILE A 22 -6.76 0.14 4.36
CA ILE A 22 -7.16 1.00 3.25
C ILE A 22 -7.67 2.32 3.83
N GLY A 23 -7.18 3.44 3.31
CA GLY A 23 -7.57 4.79 3.71
C GLY A 23 -8.30 5.55 2.59
N GLY A 24 -8.30 6.89 2.72
CA GLY A 24 -8.67 7.78 1.62
C GLY A 24 -10.15 7.79 1.21
N SER A 25 -10.38 8.24 -0.02
CA SER A 25 -11.71 8.32 -0.66
C SER A 25 -12.36 6.94 -0.82
N TRP A 26 -11.57 5.87 -0.90
CA TRP A 26 -12.06 4.48 -0.93
C TRP A 26 -12.63 4.04 0.42
N ALA A 27 -12.04 4.45 1.54
CA ALA A 27 -12.65 4.23 2.86
C ALA A 27 -13.93 5.06 3.04
N SER A 28 -13.98 6.28 2.49
CA SER A 28 -15.18 7.12 2.55
C SER A 28 -16.30 6.67 1.60
N ALA A 29 -16.00 5.95 0.52
CA ALA A 29 -17.01 5.42 -0.40
C ALA A 29 -17.96 4.39 0.27
N VAL A 30 -17.60 3.87 1.44
CA VAL A 30 -18.49 3.05 2.28
C VAL A 30 -19.53 3.91 3.05
N HIS A 31 -19.31 5.23 3.22
CA HIS A 31 -20.15 6.11 4.06
C HIS A 31 -20.41 7.56 3.54
N GLY A 32 -20.00 7.98 2.35
CA GLY A 32 -20.25 9.33 1.83
C GLY A 32 -19.90 9.59 0.36
N GLU A 33 -20.42 10.70 -0.18
CA GLU A 33 -20.49 11.08 -1.61
C GLU A 33 -19.19 10.82 -2.41
N PRO A 34 -19.27 10.18 -3.61
CA PRO A 34 -18.09 9.79 -4.37
C PRO A 34 -17.25 11.01 -4.81
N ARG A 35 -15.99 11.09 -4.37
CA ARG A 35 -14.97 11.90 -5.03
C ARG A 35 -14.07 10.97 -5.85
N GLN A 36 -14.10 11.11 -7.17
CA GLN A 36 -13.19 10.41 -8.08
C GLN A 36 -11.82 11.10 -8.07
N THR A 37 -10.97 10.74 -7.12
CA THR A 37 -9.53 10.67 -7.40
C THR A 37 -9.23 9.24 -7.85
N ASN A 38 -8.40 9.08 -8.89
CA ASN A 38 -8.09 7.77 -9.47
C ASN A 38 -6.92 7.12 -8.71
N ASP A 39 -7.03 7.05 -7.38
CA ASP A 39 -5.99 6.58 -6.46
C ASP A 39 -6.57 5.72 -5.33
N ILE A 40 -5.69 4.99 -4.64
CA ILE A 40 -6.00 4.15 -3.47
C ILE A 40 -4.93 4.43 -2.42
N ASP A 41 -5.36 4.89 -1.24
CA ASP A 41 -4.47 5.10 -0.10
C ASP A 41 -4.36 3.81 0.72
N ILE A 42 -3.12 3.37 0.99
CA ILE A 42 -2.83 2.18 1.79
C ILE A 42 -1.78 2.53 2.85
N VAL A 43 -2.04 2.17 4.10
CA VAL A 43 -1.06 2.19 5.18
C VAL A 43 -0.69 0.75 5.49
N ALA A 44 0.61 0.42 5.43
CA ALA A 44 1.10 -0.93 5.57
C ALA A 44 2.25 -1.00 6.59
N ALA A 45 2.23 -2.02 7.44
CA ALA A 45 3.18 -2.22 8.52
C ALA A 45 4.42 -2.97 8.03
N PHE A 46 5.25 -2.29 7.23
CA PHE A 46 6.47 -2.87 6.69
C PHE A 46 7.62 -2.87 7.70
N ASP A 47 8.36 -3.98 7.75
CA ASP A 47 9.78 -3.94 8.09
C ASP A 47 10.62 -3.73 6.81
N THR A 48 11.92 -3.46 6.96
CA THR A 48 12.83 -3.22 5.83
C THR A 48 12.85 -4.36 4.81
N GLN A 49 12.75 -5.61 5.27
CA GLN A 49 12.85 -6.77 4.40
C GLN A 49 11.51 -7.07 3.70
N GLY A 50 10.39 -6.87 4.39
CA GLY A 50 9.04 -6.93 3.86
C GLY A 50 8.80 -5.87 2.80
N LEU A 51 9.27 -4.64 3.00
CA LEU A 51 9.21 -3.58 1.99
C LEU A 51 9.95 -4.00 0.71
N LYS A 52 11.17 -4.52 0.85
CA LYS A 52 11.95 -4.98 -0.30
C LYS A 52 11.23 -6.10 -1.07
N ARG A 53 10.73 -7.13 -0.37
CA ARG A 53 9.97 -8.22 -1.00
C ARG A 53 8.72 -7.72 -1.72
N PHE A 54 8.01 -6.77 -1.11
CA PHE A 54 6.83 -6.16 -1.71
C PHE A 54 7.18 -5.43 -3.01
N LEU A 55 8.19 -4.56 -3.01
CA LEU A 55 8.62 -3.82 -4.21
C LEU A 55 9.06 -4.77 -5.34
N GLU A 56 9.84 -5.80 -5.02
CA GLU A 56 10.29 -6.81 -5.99
C GLU A 56 9.12 -7.62 -6.58
N SER A 57 7.99 -7.73 -5.87
CA SER A 57 6.83 -8.50 -6.33
C SER A 57 5.89 -7.74 -7.26
N LEU A 58 5.98 -6.41 -7.33
CA LEU A 58 5.11 -5.59 -8.19
C LEU A 58 5.44 -5.78 -9.68
N GLY A 59 6.68 -6.13 -10.02
CA GLY A 59 7.12 -6.36 -11.39
C GLY A 59 7.18 -5.09 -12.25
N ASP A 60 7.45 -5.26 -13.55
CA ASP A 60 7.74 -4.15 -14.47
C ASP A 60 6.52 -3.28 -14.85
N ASP A 61 5.31 -3.76 -14.55
CA ASP A 61 4.05 -3.04 -14.81
C ASP A 61 3.82 -1.87 -13.83
N TYR A 62 4.61 -1.79 -12.76
CA TYR A 62 4.47 -0.80 -11.70
C TYR A 62 5.75 0.01 -11.55
N TYR A 63 5.59 1.32 -11.56
CA TYR A 63 6.67 2.24 -11.21
C TYR A 63 6.73 2.43 -9.70
N TYR A 64 7.93 2.33 -9.13
CA TYR A 64 8.21 2.71 -7.74
C TYR A 64 9.63 3.30 -7.65
N ASP A 65 9.84 4.13 -6.63
CA ASP A 65 11.16 4.63 -6.25
C ASP A 65 11.55 4.02 -4.89
N GLU A 66 12.60 3.20 -4.87
CA GLU A 66 13.00 2.45 -3.67
C GLU A 66 13.46 3.39 -2.54
N GLU A 67 14.16 4.47 -2.88
CA GLU A 67 14.65 5.43 -1.87
C GLU A 67 13.49 6.14 -1.17
N THR A 68 12.52 6.62 -1.93
CA THR A 68 11.28 7.23 -1.43
C THR A 68 10.48 6.23 -0.58
N ALA A 69 10.32 5.00 -1.07
CA ALA A 69 9.60 3.95 -0.33
C ALA A 69 10.26 3.65 1.02
N ARG A 70 11.60 3.54 1.06
CA ARG A 70 12.36 3.37 2.30
C ARG A 70 12.25 4.57 3.23
N GLY A 71 12.23 5.79 2.68
CA GLY A 71 12.05 7.02 3.46
C GLY A 71 10.68 7.12 4.15
N GLY A 72 9.67 6.42 3.61
CA GLY A 72 8.34 6.31 4.21
C GLY A 72 8.26 5.36 5.42
N LEU A 73 9.32 4.58 5.71
CA LEU A 73 9.39 3.77 6.93
C LEU A 73 9.58 4.70 8.14
N VAL A 74 8.47 5.12 8.72
CA VAL A 74 8.46 5.75 10.04
C VAL A 74 8.53 4.65 11.10
N LEU A 75 9.40 4.83 12.10
CA LEU A 75 9.33 4.01 13.30
C LEU A 75 7.94 4.24 13.91
N ALA A 76 7.10 3.22 13.91
CA ALA A 76 5.91 3.25 14.76
C ALA A 76 6.43 3.43 16.19
N GLU A 77 6.14 4.59 16.80
CA GLU A 77 6.29 4.74 18.24
C GLU A 77 5.53 3.56 18.85
N ALA A 78 6.28 2.66 19.48
CA ALA A 78 5.73 1.46 20.07
C ALA A 78 4.65 1.90 21.07
N GLY A 79 3.39 1.80 20.63
CA GLY A 79 2.23 2.07 21.47
C GLY A 79 2.36 1.20 22.71
N THR A 80 2.53 1.87 23.85
CA THR A 80 2.56 1.30 25.19
C THR A 80 1.23 0.67 25.55
#